data_AF-A0A7X7I2G9-F1
#
_entry.id   AF-A0A7X7I2G9-F1
#
_cell.length_a   1.000
_cell.length_b   1.000
_cell.length_c   1.000
_cell.angle_alpha   90.00
_cell.angle_beta   90.00
_cell.angle_gamma   90.00
#
_symmetry.space_group_name_H-M   'P 1'
#
loop_
_entity.id
_entity.type
_entity.pdbx_description
1 polymer ?
#
loop_
_entity_poly.entity_id
_entity_poly.type
_entity_poly.pdbx_seq_one_letter_code
_entity_poly.pdbx_strand_id
1 'polypeptide(L)'
;MIADGSIDILINIALNKCHDWDLGGTTLTLKNHAGTFDPWPIHQGGLRLDYILGFSKSNALWGGNPVRQQLCIVDSLWGSSRGGPTSIPDKQLDCLIIGTFSGAVDYLTVKKIREPLLGAPHGPVELFVKSFGYKERELKRMITVTL
;
A
#
# COMPACT_ATOMS: atom_id res chain seq x y z
N MET A 1 -5.53 -12.78 -20.05
CA MET A 1 -6.15 -11.75 -19.20
C MET A 1 -6.67 -12.47 -17.97
N ILE A 2 -6.24 -12.11 -16.75
CA ILE A 2 -6.58 -12.84 -15.50
C ILE A 2 -7.98 -12.45 -14.96
N ALA A 3 -8.64 -11.46 -15.57
CA ALA A 3 -9.98 -10.98 -15.25
C ALA A 3 -10.81 -10.90 -16.54
N ASP A 4 -11.94 -11.59 -16.63
CA ASP A 4 -12.78 -11.69 -17.85
C ASP A 4 -14.04 -10.83 -17.82
N GLY A 5 -14.24 -10.06 -16.74
CA GLY A 5 -15.28 -9.03 -16.67
C GLY A 5 -16.63 -9.50 -16.13
N SER A 6 -16.75 -10.73 -15.61
CA SER A 6 -17.99 -11.26 -15.03
C SER A 6 -18.25 -10.88 -13.54
N ILE A 7 -17.49 -9.91 -13.01
CA ILE A 7 -17.33 -9.47 -11.60
C ILE A 7 -16.17 -10.20 -10.92
N ASP A 8 -15.00 -9.55 -10.91
CA ASP A 8 -13.83 -10.01 -10.17
C ASP A 8 -13.70 -9.20 -8.88
N ILE A 9 -13.82 -9.87 -7.73
CA ILE A 9 -13.46 -9.29 -6.43
C ILE A 9 -11.94 -9.31 -6.32
N LEU A 10 -11.36 -8.16 -5.99
CA LEU A 10 -9.94 -8.03 -5.76
C LEU A 10 -9.64 -7.98 -4.26
N ILE A 11 -8.82 -8.93 -3.84
CA ILE A 11 -8.23 -9.02 -2.50
C ILE A 11 -6.73 -8.76 -2.66
N ASN A 12 -6.23 -7.74 -1.97
CA ASN A 12 -4.82 -7.36 -1.98
C ASN A 12 -4.18 -7.80 -0.67
N ILE A 13 -3.15 -8.65 -0.76
CA ILE A 13 -2.38 -9.13 0.39
C ILE A 13 -0.94 -8.68 0.22
N ALA A 14 -0.48 -7.80 1.10
CA ALA A 14 0.88 -7.24 1.09
C ALA A 14 1.64 -7.58 2.38
N LEU A 15 2.97 -7.58 2.30
CA LEU A 15 3.86 -7.76 3.45
C LEU A 15 4.35 -6.42 3.96
N ASN A 16 4.48 -6.25 5.27
CA ASN A 16 5.00 -5.02 5.88
C ASN A 16 6.54 -4.90 5.78
N LYS A 17 7.05 -4.51 4.61
CA LYS A 17 8.50 -4.45 4.34
C LYS A 17 9.00 -3.11 3.81
N CYS A 18 10.29 -2.85 3.96
CA CYS A 18 10.95 -1.68 3.37
C CYS A 18 11.09 -1.77 1.84
N HIS A 19 11.25 -0.61 1.21
CA HIS A 19 11.57 -0.47 -0.21
C HIS A 19 12.31 0.85 -0.47
N ASP A 20 12.73 1.08 -1.71
CA ASP A 20 13.32 2.33 -2.19
C ASP A 20 12.51 3.57 -1.78
N TRP A 21 13.22 4.65 -1.46
CA TRP A 21 12.65 5.89 -0.94
C TRP A 21 11.67 6.56 -1.91
N ASP A 22 11.99 6.51 -3.20
CA ASP A 22 11.19 7.05 -4.31
C ASP A 22 9.91 6.26 -4.58
N LEU A 23 9.71 5.15 -3.86
CA LEU A 23 8.51 4.32 -3.85
C LEU A 23 7.71 4.47 -2.54
N GLY A 24 8.06 5.47 -1.71
CA GLY A 24 7.47 5.70 -0.39
C GLY A 24 8.21 5.01 0.76
N GLY A 25 9.35 4.36 0.50
CA GLY A 25 10.19 3.72 1.53
C GLY A 25 9.64 2.39 2.07
N THR A 26 8.52 1.91 1.52
CA THR A 26 7.86 0.68 1.96
C THR A 26 7.16 -0.02 0.79
N THR A 27 7.04 -1.34 0.87
CA THR A 27 6.13 -2.10 0.01
C THR A 27 4.91 -2.46 0.83
N LEU A 28 3.76 -1.93 0.44
CA LEU A 28 2.47 -2.26 1.02
C LEU A 28 1.47 -2.48 -0.13
N THR A 29 0.17 -2.23 0.09
CA THR A 29 -0.89 -2.64 -0.82
C THR A 29 -0.84 -1.89 -2.17
N LEU A 30 -0.54 -0.58 -2.18
CA LEU A 30 -0.41 0.20 -3.42
C LEU A 30 0.69 -0.36 -4.36
N LYS A 31 1.86 -0.70 -3.81
CA LYS A 31 2.96 -1.32 -4.57
C LYS A 31 2.58 -2.72 -5.03
N ASN A 32 1.92 -3.51 -4.18
CA ASN A 32 1.57 -4.89 -4.49
C ASN A 32 0.76 -4.99 -5.79
N HIS A 33 -0.19 -4.08 -5.99
CA HIS A 33 -0.95 -3.99 -7.24
C HIS A 33 -0.06 -3.77 -8.47
N ALA A 34 0.92 -2.86 -8.41
CA ALA A 34 1.84 -2.65 -9.53
C ALA A 34 2.57 -3.95 -9.92
N GLY A 35 2.87 -4.82 -8.95
CA GLY A 35 3.46 -6.14 -9.19
C GLY A 35 2.57 -7.11 -9.98
N THR A 36 1.25 -7.01 -9.84
CA THR A 36 0.27 -7.93 -10.45
C THR A 36 -0.04 -7.60 -11.90
N PHE A 37 -0.08 -6.32 -12.26
CA PHE A 37 -0.59 -5.89 -13.56
C PHE A 37 0.52 -5.60 -14.56
N ASP A 38 1.36 -4.61 -14.27
CA ASP A 38 2.53 -4.28 -15.09
C ASP A 38 3.63 -3.73 -14.19
N PRO A 39 4.57 -4.58 -13.76
CA PRO A 39 5.67 -4.15 -12.90
C PRO A 39 6.75 -3.41 -13.67
N TRP A 40 6.76 -3.46 -15.01
CA TRP A 40 7.91 -2.97 -15.76
C TRP A 40 8.15 -1.46 -15.60
N PRO A 41 7.12 -0.58 -15.67
CA PRO A 41 7.30 0.85 -15.50
C PRO A 41 7.91 1.26 -14.16
N ILE A 42 7.63 0.53 -13.06
CA ILE A 42 8.26 0.83 -11.76
C ILE A 42 9.76 0.49 -11.73
N HIS A 43 10.29 -0.23 -12.71
CA HIS A 43 11.72 -0.56 -12.80
C HIS A 43 12.53 0.38 -13.69
N GLN A 44 11.89 1.23 -14.51
CA GLN A 44 12.57 2.07 -15.51
C GLN A 44 13.14 3.42 -14.99
N GLY A 45 12.91 3.75 -13.71
CA GLY A 45 13.41 4.98 -13.07
C GLY A 45 12.56 6.23 -13.37
N GLY A 46 12.75 7.31 -12.59
CA GLY A 46 12.26 8.66 -12.91
C GLY A 46 10.84 9.05 -12.47
N LEU A 47 9.87 8.13 -12.39
CA LEU A 47 8.46 8.45 -12.05
C LEU A 47 7.72 7.31 -11.30
N ARG A 48 8.45 6.58 -10.45
CA ARG A 48 7.99 5.31 -9.87
C ARG A 48 6.76 5.45 -8.97
N LEU A 49 6.75 6.45 -8.09
CA LEU A 49 5.59 6.73 -7.23
C LEU A 49 4.38 7.20 -8.04
N ASP A 50 4.58 8.08 -9.03
CA ASP A 50 3.49 8.57 -9.87
C ASP A 50 2.82 7.45 -10.66
N TYR A 51 3.61 6.49 -11.15
CA TYR A 51 3.07 5.29 -11.77
C TYR A 51 2.22 4.49 -10.78
N ILE A 52 2.70 4.23 -9.55
CA ILE A 52 1.92 3.52 -8.53
C ILE A 52 0.62 4.27 -8.23
N LEU A 53 0.68 5.59 -8.03
CA LEU A 53 -0.49 6.40 -7.70
C LEU A 53 -1.48 6.48 -8.87
N GLY A 54 -0.99 6.60 -10.11
CA GLY A 54 -1.80 6.61 -11.33
C GLY A 54 -2.46 5.25 -11.57
N PHE A 55 -1.69 4.17 -11.49
CA PHE A 55 -2.22 2.81 -11.57
C PHE A 55 -3.26 2.55 -10.49
N SER A 56 -3.01 3.02 -9.28
CA SER A 56 -3.90 2.86 -8.13
C SER A 56 -5.24 3.59 -8.29
N LYS A 57 -5.42 4.40 -9.33
CA LYS A 57 -6.68 5.06 -9.71
C LYS A 57 -7.35 4.45 -10.94
N SER A 58 -6.76 3.39 -11.51
CA SER A 58 -7.27 2.78 -12.73
C SER A 58 -8.54 1.97 -12.50
N ASN A 59 -9.28 1.72 -13.59
CA ASN A 59 -10.45 0.84 -13.60
C ASN A 59 -10.14 -0.61 -13.25
N ALA A 60 -8.86 -1.01 -13.27
CA ALA A 60 -8.46 -2.34 -12.80
C ALA A 60 -8.74 -2.52 -11.30
N LEU A 61 -8.68 -1.45 -10.51
CA LEU A 61 -8.98 -1.46 -9.07
C LEU A 61 -10.36 -0.86 -8.75
N TRP A 62 -10.70 0.24 -9.39
CA TRP A 62 -11.91 1.03 -9.09
C TRP A 62 -13.08 0.77 -10.02
N GLY A 63 -12.89 0.02 -11.10
CA GLY A 63 -13.98 -0.34 -12.01
C GLY A 63 -14.91 -1.39 -11.41
N GLY A 64 -16.01 -1.66 -12.10
CA GLY A 64 -17.03 -2.62 -11.65
C GLY A 64 -18.14 -1.98 -10.80
N ASN A 65 -19.25 -2.70 -10.66
CA ASN A 65 -20.30 -2.37 -9.70
C ASN A 65 -20.81 -3.68 -9.07
N PRO A 66 -20.37 -4.03 -7.84
CA PRO A 66 -19.55 -3.22 -6.94
C PRO A 66 -18.11 -3.02 -7.44
N VAL A 67 -17.41 -2.03 -6.88
CA VAL A 67 -15.98 -1.75 -7.16
C VAL A 67 -15.15 -3.02 -6.99
N ARG A 68 -14.17 -3.28 -7.86
CA ARG A 68 -13.34 -4.50 -7.80
C ARG A 68 -12.56 -4.63 -6.49
N GLN A 69 -11.84 -3.60 -6.06
CA GLN A 69 -11.08 -3.62 -4.81
C GLN A 69 -12.02 -3.64 -3.60
N GLN A 70 -12.09 -4.79 -2.92
CA GLN A 70 -12.98 -5.00 -1.77
C GLN A 70 -12.22 -5.21 -0.46
N LEU A 71 -10.98 -5.71 -0.50
CA LEU A 71 -10.22 -6.02 0.70
C LEU A 71 -8.71 -5.84 0.51
N CYS A 72 -8.09 -5.10 1.42
CA CYS A 72 -6.66 -4.90 1.54
C CYS A 72 -6.22 -5.47 2.88
N ILE A 73 -5.21 -6.33 2.87
CA ILE A 73 -4.59 -6.93 4.05
C ILE A 73 -3.10 -6.62 3.99
N VAL A 74 -2.57 -6.04 5.05
CA VAL A 74 -1.12 -6.01 5.29
C VAL A 74 -0.82 -7.02 6.38
N ASP A 75 -0.10 -8.07 5.99
CA ASP A 75 0.54 -8.97 6.93
C ASP A 75 1.68 -8.22 7.63
N SER A 76 1.47 -7.98 8.92
CA SER A 76 2.45 -7.43 9.85
C SER A 76 2.63 -8.38 11.03
N LEU A 77 2.61 -9.70 10.80
CA LEU A 77 3.12 -10.63 11.80
C LEU A 77 4.61 -10.37 12.00
N TRP A 78 5.31 -10.17 10.87
CA TRP A 78 6.71 -9.79 10.81
C TRP A 78 6.89 -8.56 9.92
N GLY A 79 7.87 -7.72 10.26
CA GLY A 79 8.24 -6.55 9.48
C GLY A 79 9.75 -6.36 9.37
N SER A 80 10.15 -5.58 8.37
CA SER A 80 11.53 -5.07 8.26
C SER A 80 11.57 -3.57 8.54
N SER A 81 12.48 -3.18 9.46
CA SER A 81 12.73 -1.78 9.82
C SER A 81 13.67 -1.07 8.85
N ARG A 82 14.51 -1.84 8.15
CA ARG A 82 15.54 -1.34 7.21
C ARG A 82 15.70 -2.27 6.01
N GLY A 83 16.42 -1.77 5.01
CA GLY A 83 16.81 -2.52 3.82
C GLY A 83 15.88 -2.31 2.62
N GLY A 84 16.11 -3.12 1.58
CA GLY A 84 15.39 -3.02 0.31
C GLY A 84 14.38 -4.16 0.12
N PRO A 85 13.97 -4.43 -1.13
CA PRO A 85 12.97 -5.44 -1.44
C PRO A 85 13.33 -6.86 -0.99
N THR A 86 14.61 -7.13 -0.78
CA THR A 86 15.20 -8.42 -0.36
C THR A 86 15.52 -8.49 1.15
N SER A 87 15.11 -7.49 1.93
CA SER A 87 15.33 -7.48 3.39
C SER A 87 14.64 -8.67 4.07
N ILE A 88 15.36 -9.28 5.01
CA ILE A 88 14.76 -10.25 5.94
C ILE A 88 14.00 -9.50 7.04
N PRO A 89 12.89 -10.05 7.58
CA PRO A 89 12.22 -9.46 8.72
C PRO A 89 13.14 -9.38 9.94
N ASP A 90 13.10 -8.25 10.65
CA ASP A 90 13.91 -7.98 11.84
C ASP A 90 13.07 -7.63 13.07
N LYS A 91 11.75 -7.57 12.91
CA LYS A 91 10.81 -7.34 14.00
C LYS A 91 9.56 -8.19 13.86
N GLN A 92 9.07 -8.67 15.00
CA GLN A 92 7.74 -9.22 15.15
C GLN A 92 6.80 -8.09 15.56
N LEU A 93 5.70 -7.94 14.82
CA LEU A 93 4.71 -6.87 14.99
C LEU A 93 3.34 -7.40 15.42
N ASP A 94 3.10 -8.71 15.24
CA ASP A 94 1.93 -9.46 15.73
C ASP A 94 0.57 -8.82 15.42
N CYS A 95 0.43 -8.23 14.22
CA CYS A 95 -0.82 -7.62 13.81
C CYS A 95 -1.14 -7.82 12.33
N LEU A 96 -2.43 -7.71 12.01
CA LEU A 96 -2.93 -7.61 10.64
C LEU A 96 -3.61 -6.25 10.48
N ILE A 97 -3.29 -5.55 9.39
CA ILE A 97 -3.97 -4.31 9.04
C ILE A 97 -4.92 -4.61 7.90
N ILE A 98 -6.19 -4.27 8.07
CA ILE A 98 -7.25 -4.60 7.12
C ILE A 98 -8.04 -3.33 6.78
N GLY A 99 -8.41 -3.19 5.52
CA GLY A 99 -9.31 -2.13 5.05
C GLY A 99 -9.74 -2.37 3.61
N THR A 100 -10.39 -1.38 3.01
CA THR A 100 -10.90 -1.50 1.62
C THR A 100 -10.19 -0.56 0.64
N PHE A 101 -9.48 0.45 1.15
CA PHE A 101 -8.80 1.46 0.35
C PHE A 101 -7.29 1.44 0.61
N SER A 102 -6.53 0.95 -0.39
CA SER A 102 -5.08 0.79 -0.32
C SER A 102 -4.34 2.05 0.14
N GLY A 103 -4.74 3.24 -0.33
CA GLY A 103 -4.08 4.49 0.07
C GLY A 103 -4.17 4.78 1.57
N ALA A 104 -5.36 4.63 2.17
CA ALA A 104 -5.54 4.82 3.60
C ALA A 104 -4.91 3.69 4.42
N VAL A 105 -5.03 2.44 3.97
CA VAL A 105 -4.42 1.27 4.62
C VAL A 105 -2.90 1.42 4.70
N ASP A 106 -2.25 1.79 3.59
CA ASP A 106 -0.81 1.96 3.54
C ASP A 106 -0.36 3.15 4.39
N TYR A 107 -1.06 4.29 4.28
CA TYR A 107 -0.78 5.48 5.08
C TYR A 107 -0.85 5.17 6.58
N LEU A 108 -1.95 4.56 7.04
CA LEU A 108 -2.14 4.23 8.45
C LEU A 108 -1.15 3.17 8.92
N THR A 109 -0.84 2.17 8.08
CA THR A 109 0.20 1.18 8.39
C THR A 109 1.53 1.88 8.65
N VAL A 110 1.91 2.85 7.82
CA VAL A 110 3.16 3.61 8.03
C VAL A 110 3.08 4.45 9.30
N LYS A 111 2.07 5.31 9.43
CA LYS A 111 1.97 6.29 10.54
C LYS A 111 1.72 5.64 11.91
N LYS A 112 1.02 4.50 11.96
CA LYS A 112 0.54 3.89 13.21
C LYS A 112 1.29 2.63 13.60
N ILE A 113 1.94 1.96 12.66
CA ILE A 113 2.66 0.70 12.90
C ILE A 113 4.15 0.90 12.62
N ARG A 114 4.52 1.23 11.38
CA ARG A 114 5.95 1.25 11.00
C ARG A 114 6.74 2.33 11.72
N GLU A 115 6.26 3.57 11.78
CA GLU A 115 6.94 4.65 12.51
C GLU A 115 7.11 4.35 14.00
N PRO A 116 6.03 4.14 14.78
CA PRO A 116 6.16 3.99 16.23
C PRO A 116 6.77 2.66 16.64
N LEU A 117 6.49 1.57 15.90
CA LEU A 117 6.94 0.23 16.29
C LEU A 117 8.25 -0.15 15.61
N LEU A 118 8.47 0.17 14.34
CA LEU A 118 9.74 -0.19 13.67
C LEU A 118 10.81 0.90 13.74
N GLY A 119 10.43 2.16 14.01
CA GLY A 119 11.34 3.30 13.80
C GLY A 119 11.78 3.42 12.34
N ALA A 120 11.00 2.84 11.40
CA ALA A 120 11.37 2.75 10.01
C ALA A 120 11.17 4.11 9.31
N PRO A 121 12.16 4.60 8.54
CA PRO A 121 12.00 5.82 7.80
C PRO A 121 11.04 5.58 6.62
N HIS A 122 10.32 6.61 6.19
CA HIS A 122 9.34 6.52 5.10
C HIS A 122 9.47 7.71 4.15
N GLY A 123 9.16 7.47 2.88
CA GLY A 123 9.05 8.52 1.88
C GLY A 123 7.77 9.36 2.06
N PRO A 124 7.32 10.10 1.03
CA PRO A 124 6.16 11.00 1.12
C PRO A 124 4.83 10.23 1.09
N VAL A 125 4.55 9.44 2.13
CA VAL A 125 3.38 8.53 2.23
C VAL A 125 2.06 9.28 2.31
N GLU A 126 2.05 10.57 2.61
CA GLU A 126 0.87 11.42 2.54
C GLU A 126 0.29 11.48 1.12
N LEU A 127 1.12 11.30 0.09
CA LEU A 127 0.70 11.26 -1.32
C LEU A 127 -0.20 10.06 -1.62
N PHE A 128 -0.10 8.98 -0.85
CA PHE A 128 -0.95 7.79 -0.99
C PHE A 128 -2.43 8.12 -0.83
N VAL A 129 -2.74 9.15 -0.05
CA VAL A 129 -4.11 9.57 0.22
C VAL A 129 -4.43 10.91 -0.44
N LYS A 130 -3.50 11.88 -0.40
CA LYS A 130 -3.68 13.21 -1.00
C LYS A 130 -3.90 13.14 -2.51
N SER A 131 -3.29 12.17 -3.19
CA SER A 131 -3.51 11.96 -4.63
C SER A 131 -4.97 11.61 -4.95
N PHE A 132 -5.74 11.07 -4.00
CA PHE A 132 -7.18 10.78 -4.12
C PHE A 132 -8.06 11.94 -3.63
N GLY A 133 -7.49 13.11 -3.34
CA GLY A 133 -8.24 14.33 -2.97
C GLY A 133 -8.42 14.55 -1.47
N TYR A 134 -7.92 13.66 -0.62
CA TYR A 134 -7.95 13.86 0.83
C TYR A 134 -7.03 14.99 1.27
N LYS A 135 -7.47 15.78 2.25
CA LYS A 135 -6.74 16.92 2.79
C LYS A 135 -6.06 16.54 4.10
N GLU A 136 -5.02 17.29 4.47
CA GLU A 136 -4.25 17.08 5.70
C GLU A 136 -5.11 16.92 6.96
N ARG A 137 -6.16 17.74 7.09
CA ARG A 137 -7.10 17.68 8.22
C ARG A 137 -7.90 16.39 8.29
N GLU A 138 -8.11 15.72 7.15
CA GLU A 138 -8.86 14.47 7.05
C GLU A 138 -7.97 13.29 7.41
N LEU A 139 -6.67 13.38 7.12
CA LEU A 139 -5.69 12.38 7.56
C LEU A 139 -5.69 12.23 9.09
N LYS A 140 -5.82 13.35 9.82
CA LYS A 140 -5.92 13.34 11.30
C LYS A 140 -7.18 12.65 11.84
N ARG A 141 -8.20 12.49 11.01
CA ARG A 141 -9.47 11.83 11.37
C ARG A 141 -9.50 10.35 10.98
N MET A 142 -8.53 9.89 10.20
CA MET A 142 -8.42 8.47 9.88
C MET A 142 -8.08 7.70 11.15
N ILE A 143 -8.92 6.71 11.45
CA ILE A 143 -8.79 5.86 12.63
C ILE A 143 -8.54 4.42 12.18
N THR A 144 -7.69 3.72 12.93
CA THR A 144 -7.61 2.27 12.93
C THR A 144 -8.50 1.73 14.04
N VAL A 145 -9.31 0.72 13.74
CA VAL A 145 -10.00 -0.07 14.75
C VAL A 145 -9.14 -1.28 15.04
N THR A 146 -8.67 -1.40 16.28
CA THR A 146 -7.98 -2.60 16.76
C THR A 146 -9.03 -3.49 17.42
N LEU A 147 -9.18 -4.71 16.92
CA LEU A 147 -10.04 -5.75 17.51
C LEU A 147 -9.19 -6.70 18.36
#